data_AF-A0A9P6XRJ1-F1
#
_entry.id   AF-A0A9P6XRJ1-F1
#
_cell.length_a   1.000
_cell.length_b   1.000
_cell.length_c   1.000
_cell.angle_alpha   90.00
_cell.angle_beta   90.00
_cell.angle_gamma   90.00
#
_symmetry.space_group_name_H-M   'P 1'
#
loop_
_entity.id
_entity.type
_entity.pdbx_description
1 polymer ?
#
loop_
_entity_poly.entity_id
_entity_poly.type
_entity_poly.pdbx_seq_one_letter_code
_entity_poly.pdbx_strand_id
1 'polypeptide(L)'
;MATTEPIALVQNSNQIQGYRPKLIEFYGYEGEDFRHFQELLDSYLILSNTHSDNRKIAILKSQLRRAAKVYFEKTILKDRPQVTYDEAMC
;
A
#
# COMPACT_ATOMS: atom_id res chain seq x y z
N MET A 1 46.30 -8.35 -36.69
CA MET A 1 45.40 -9.04 -35.74
C MET A 1 44.72 -7.96 -34.93
N ALA A 2 43.43 -7.69 -35.16
CA ALA A 2 42.70 -6.64 -34.46
C ALA A 2 42.13 -7.23 -33.17
N THR A 3 42.55 -6.68 -32.03
CA THR A 3 42.07 -7.05 -30.69
C THR A 3 40.65 -6.50 -30.50
N THR A 4 39.69 -7.41 -30.39
CA THR A 4 38.30 -7.13 -30.04
C THR A 4 38.23 -6.74 -28.56
N GLU A 5 38.05 -5.46 -28.26
CA GLU A 5 37.67 -5.03 -26.91
C GLU A 5 36.18 -5.37 -26.69
N PRO A 6 35.79 -6.09 -25.63
CA PRO A 6 34.40 -6.21 -25.29
C PRO A 6 33.92 -4.85 -24.76
N ILE A 7 33.01 -4.21 -25.50
CA ILE A 7 32.26 -3.05 -24.99
C ILE A 7 31.53 -3.54 -23.74
N ALA A 8 32.00 -3.10 -22.57
CA ALA A 8 31.31 -3.32 -21.32
C ALA A 8 29.91 -2.70 -21.47
N LEU A 9 28.89 -3.56 -21.47
CA LEU A 9 27.50 -3.14 -21.38
C LEU A 9 27.35 -2.51 -19.99
N VAL A 10 27.57 -1.19 -19.91
CA VAL A 10 27.11 -0.39 -18.78
C VAL A 10 25.62 -0.67 -18.70
N GLN A 11 25.25 -1.53 -17.75
CA GLN A 11 23.90 -1.58 -17.23
C GLN A 11 23.71 -0.25 -16.53
N ASN A 12 23.44 0.79 -17.33
CA ASN A 12 22.73 1.96 -16.85
C ASN A 12 21.39 1.39 -16.42
N SER A 13 21.36 0.94 -15.18
CA SER A 13 20.15 0.67 -14.44
C SER A 13 19.53 2.05 -14.38
N ASN A 14 18.83 2.42 -15.45
CA ASN A 14 17.74 3.35 -15.42
C ASN A 14 16.88 2.79 -14.29
N GLN A 15 17.19 3.26 -13.08
CA GLN A 15 16.21 3.45 -12.06
C GLN A 15 15.22 4.37 -12.75
N ILE A 16 14.30 3.75 -13.50
CA ILE A 16 12.91 4.14 -13.50
C ILE A 16 12.74 4.58 -12.05
N GLN A 17 12.59 5.88 -11.85
CA GLN A 17 12.08 6.45 -10.61
C GLN A 17 10.67 5.89 -10.51
N GLY A 18 10.59 4.58 -10.31
CA GLY A 18 9.39 3.81 -10.14
C GLY A 18 8.90 4.36 -8.84
N TYR A 19 7.81 5.11 -8.94
CA TYR A 19 7.02 5.55 -7.82
C TYR A 19 7.03 4.41 -6.79
N ARG A 20 7.87 4.55 -5.76
CA ARG A 20 7.87 3.62 -4.65
C ARG A 20 6.71 4.09 -3.81
N PRO A 21 5.59 3.34 -3.79
CA PRO A 21 4.43 3.77 -3.04
C PRO A 21 4.89 3.89 -1.59
N LYS A 22 4.93 5.11 -1.08
CA LYS A 22 5.23 5.35 0.32
C LYS A 22 4.07 4.72 1.09
N LEU A 23 4.38 3.90 2.09
CA LEU A 23 3.35 3.39 2.99
C LEU A 23 2.62 4.60 3.57
N ILE A 24 1.33 4.70 3.29
CA ILE A 24 0.48 5.73 3.89
C ILE A 24 0.24 5.25 5.32
N GLU A 25 0.73 5.99 6.30
CA GLU A 25 0.62 5.59 7.69
C GLU A 25 -0.54 6.34 8.33
N PHE A 26 -1.50 5.61 8.90
CA PHE A 26 -2.63 6.18 9.61
C PHE A 26 -2.69 5.63 11.03
N TYR A 27 -2.65 6.49 12.03
CA TYR A 27 -2.57 6.09 13.44
C TYR A 27 -3.93 6.08 14.15
N GLY A 28 -4.91 6.82 13.61
CA GLY A 28 -6.24 6.99 14.18
C GLY A 28 -6.29 8.00 15.32
N TYR A 29 -5.38 8.99 15.34
CA TYR A 29 -5.36 10.04 16.35
C TYR A 29 -6.26 11.22 15.98
N GLU A 30 -6.72 11.94 17.00
CA GLU A 30 -7.49 13.18 16.81
C GLU A 30 -6.65 14.21 16.03
N GLY A 31 -7.22 14.74 14.95
CA GLY A 31 -6.54 15.65 14.03
C GLY A 31 -5.90 15.00 12.81
N GLU A 32 -5.87 13.66 12.72
CA GLU A 32 -5.54 12.99 11.45
C GLU A 32 -6.71 13.05 10.47
N ASP A 33 -6.41 13.36 9.21
CA ASP A 33 -7.40 13.42 8.15
C ASP A 33 -7.65 12.03 7.58
N PHE A 34 -8.68 11.37 8.11
CA PHE A 34 -9.12 10.07 7.63
C PHE A 34 -9.56 10.10 6.16
N ARG A 35 -10.16 11.20 5.69
CA ARG A 35 -10.60 11.31 4.28
C ARG A 35 -9.40 11.35 3.36
N HIS A 36 -8.38 12.12 3.73
CA HIS A 36 -7.14 12.16 2.97
C HIS A 36 -6.45 10.79 2.93
N PHE A 37 -6.42 10.07 4.06
CA PHE A 37 -5.92 8.69 4.11
C PHE A 37 -6.69 7.77 3.14
N GLN A 38 -8.02 7.82 3.17
CA GLN A 38 -8.87 7.00 2.31
C GLN A 38 -8.64 7.28 0.82
N GLU A 39 -8.59 8.56 0.43
CA GLU A 39 -8.32 8.97 -0.96
C GLU A 39 -6.96 8.46 -1.46
N LEU A 40 -5.92 8.55 -0.63
CA LEU A 40 -4.59 8.06 -0.97
C LEU A 40 -4.56 6.53 -1.11
N LEU A 41 -5.24 5.82 -0.21
CA LEU A 41 -5.32 4.37 -0.25
C LEU A 41 -6.13 3.88 -1.46
N ASP A 42 -7.26 4.51 -1.77
CA ASP A 42 -8.05 4.19 -2.96
C ASP A 42 -7.25 4.41 -4.24
N SER A 43 -6.53 5.53 -4.33
CA SER A 43 -5.61 5.79 -5.43
C SER A 43 -4.54 4.70 -5.56
N TYR A 44 -3.99 4.25 -4.43
CA TYR A 44 -3.02 3.15 -4.41
C TYR A 44 -3.62 1.81 -4.88
N LEU A 45 -4.83 1.48 -4.45
CA LEU A 45 -5.52 0.25 -4.85
C LEU A 45 -5.78 0.23 -6.35
N ILE A 46 -6.21 1.37 -6.93
CA ILE A 46 -6.40 1.54 -8.36
C ILE A 46 -5.07 1.37 -9.11
N LEU A 47 -4.02 2.08 -8.70
CA LEU A 47 -2.70 2.03 -9.35
C LEU A 47 -2.03 0.65 -9.25
N SER A 48 -2.26 -0.08 -8.16
CA SER A 48 -1.74 -1.43 -7.96
C SER A 48 -2.57 -2.52 -8.65
N ASN A 49 -3.65 -2.14 -9.33
CA ASN A 49 -4.61 -3.05 -9.97
C ASN A 49 -5.15 -4.11 -8.99
N THR A 50 -5.39 -3.71 -7.74
CA THR A 50 -5.84 -4.61 -6.68
C THR A 50 -7.37 -4.64 -6.61
N HIS A 51 -7.97 -5.70 -7.15
CA HIS A 51 -9.43 -5.87 -7.19
C HIS A 51 -9.99 -6.77 -6.09
N SER A 52 -9.19 -7.71 -5.57
CA SER A 52 -9.62 -8.66 -4.54
C SER A 52 -9.77 -7.99 -3.18
N ASP A 53 -10.95 -8.08 -2.56
CA ASP A 53 -11.22 -7.57 -1.21
C ASP A 53 -10.22 -8.04 -0.17
N ASN A 54 -9.91 -9.35 -0.13
CA ASN A 54 -8.92 -9.89 0.80
C ASN A 54 -7.56 -9.18 0.68
N ARG A 55 -7.19 -8.79 -0.54
CA ARG A 55 -5.94 -8.09 -0.81
C ARG A 55 -6.03 -6.60 -0.48
N LYS A 56 -7.17 -5.96 -0.75
CA LYS A 56 -7.46 -4.58 -0.30
C LYS A 56 -7.41 -4.46 1.22
N ILE A 57 -8.04 -5.39 1.94
CA ILE A 57 -8.03 -5.49 3.41
C ILE A 57 -6.61 -5.72 3.93
N ALA A 58 -5.83 -6.60 3.30
CA ALA A 58 -4.43 -6.81 3.68
C ALA A 58 -3.58 -5.54 3.51
N ILE A 59 -3.80 -4.79 2.43
CA ILE A 59 -3.13 -3.50 2.18
C ILE A 59 -3.55 -2.46 3.21
N LEU A 60 -4.86 -2.28 3.45
CA LEU A 60 -5.39 -1.40 4.50
C LEU A 60 -4.71 -1.69 5.84
N LYS A 61 -4.74 -2.95 6.26
CA LYS A 61 -4.10 -3.42 7.50
C LYS A 61 -2.60 -3.11 7.57
N SER A 62 -1.89 -3.13 6.43
CA SER A 62 -0.46 -2.81 6.38
C SER A 62 -0.15 -1.32 6.55
N GLN A 63 -1.12 -0.47 6.23
CA GLN A 63 -1.05 0.99 6.31
C GLN A 63 -1.51 1.54 7.67
N LEU A 64 -2.38 0.82 8.37
CA LEU A 64 -2.76 1.16 9.73
C LEU A 64 -1.59 1.00 10.72
N ARG A 65 -1.52 1.92 11.68
CA ARG A 65 -0.54 1.95 12.77
C ARG A 65 -1.23 2.09 14.12
N ARG A 66 -0.52 1.64 15.17
CA ARG A 66 -0.89 1.82 16.59
C ARG A 66 -2.39 1.59 16.87
N ALA A 67 -3.11 2.64 17.28
CA ALA A 67 -4.49 2.55 17.73
C ALA A 67 -5.42 2.11 16.60
N ALA A 68 -5.29 2.68 15.40
CA ALA A 68 -6.09 2.29 14.24
C ALA A 68 -5.90 0.82 13.88
N LYS A 69 -4.65 0.32 13.89
CA LYS A 69 -4.40 -1.10 13.61
C LYS A 69 -5.02 -2.02 14.66
N VAL A 70 -4.87 -1.67 15.94
CA VAL A 70 -5.43 -2.45 17.05
C VAL A 70 -6.95 -2.47 16.97
N TYR A 71 -7.58 -1.34 16.67
CA TYR A 71 -9.03 -1.25 16.49
C TYR A 71 -9.51 -2.13 15.33
N PHE A 72 -8.85 -2.02 14.16
CA PHE A 72 -9.18 -2.81 12.99
C PHE A 72 -9.10 -4.32 13.25
N GLU A 73 -8.02 -4.78 13.90
CA GLU A 73 -7.82 -6.20 14.19
C GLU A 73 -8.76 -6.73 15.28
N LYS A 74 -8.96 -5.96 16.36
CA LYS A 74 -9.71 -6.43 17.54
C LYS A 74 -11.20 -6.22 17.45
N THR A 75 -11.64 -5.22 16.71
CA THR A 75 -13.06 -4.87 16.59
C THR A 75 -13.61 -5.40 15.27
N ILE A 76 -13.01 -5.02 14.15
CA ILE A 76 -13.59 -5.31 12.83
C ILE A 76 -13.32 -6.77 12.43
N LEU A 77 -12.06 -7.18 12.35
CA LEU A 77 -11.71 -8.53 11.88
C LEU A 77 -12.13 -9.65 12.85
N LYS A 78 -12.16 -9.35 14.16
CA LYS A 78 -12.58 -10.32 15.17
C LYS A 78 -14.09 -10.59 15.13
N ASP A 79 -14.88 -9.54 14.91
CA ASP A 79 -16.35 -9.64 14.83
C ASP A 79 -16.79 -10.16 13.45
N ARG A 80 -16.10 -9.72 12.39
CA ARG A 80 -16.43 -10.05 10.99
C ARG A 80 -15.18 -10.41 10.19
N PRO A 81 -14.78 -11.69 10.18
CA PRO A 81 -13.59 -12.13 9.45
C PRO A 81 -13.73 -12.06 7.92
N GLN A 82 -14.95 -11.88 7.40
CA GLN A 82 -15.24 -11.74 5.96
C GLN A 82 -15.73 -10.33 5.58
N VAL A 83 -15.33 -9.31 6.35
CA VAL A 83 -15.65 -7.91 6.04
C VAL A 83 -15.08 -7.51 4.68
N THR A 84 -15.87 -6.80 3.87
CA THR A 84 -15.38 -6.24 2.59
C THR A 84 -14.59 -4.96 2.84
N TYR A 85 -13.83 -4.52 1.84
CA TYR A 85 -13.09 -3.26 1.95
C TYR A 85 -14.00 -2.06 2.22
N ASP A 86 -15.14 -1.98 1.53
CA ASP A 86 -16.10 -0.88 1.69
C ASP A 86 -16.74 -0.87 3.08
N GLU A 87 -17.04 -2.05 3.66
CA GLU A 87 -17.56 -2.15 5.03
C GLU A 87 -16.53 -1.76 6.09
N ALA A 88 -15.25 -2.02 5.83
CA ALA A 88 -14.14 -1.65 6.70
C ALA A 88 -13.83 -0.14 6.70
N MET A 89 -14.30 0.59 5.69
CA MET A 89 -14.05 2.03 5.50
C MET A 89 -15.28 2.91 5.77
N CYS A 90 -16.45 2.31 6.04
CA CYS A 90 -17.64 3.01 6.52
C CYS A 90 -17.52 3.43 7.99
#